data_AF-A0A957KXL7-F1
#
_entry.id   AF-A0A957KXL7-F1
#
_cell.length_a   1.000
_cell.length_b   1.000
_cell.length_c   1.000
_cell.angle_alpha   90.00
_cell.angle_beta   90.00
_cell.angle_gamma   90.00
#
_symmetry.space_group_name_H-M   'P 1'
#
loop_
_entity.id
_entity.type
_entity.pdbx_description
1 polymer ?
#
loop_
_entity_poly.entity_id
_entity_poly.type
_entity_poly.pdbx_seq_one_letter_code
_entity_poly.pdbx_strand_id
1 'polypeptide(L)'
;MSKKVSIGLILALLLTLMATAVQAQSGGSIRGNVREDTNGDGKCTDGAAIVGMTIEFKSTHAEMVTVYLQSGSDGSYGLVAAGLGSWEVSAKPNSDYRITSAKTVPVFIDENQNLALGIDFCAQKTSGTTTTGTTVLPQSGGVIPTQSPAQALTLAALLGGMLFVTGAGLEYRRRQNL
;
A
#
# COMPACT_ATOMS: atom_id res chain seq x y z
N MET A 1 -22.94 -52.94 -3.24
CA MET A 1 -22.14 -51.94 -3.99
C MET A 1 -22.26 -50.58 -3.33
N SER A 2 -21.16 -49.85 -3.26
CA SER A 2 -20.70 -49.14 -2.07
C SER A 2 -20.94 -47.63 -2.14
N LYS A 3 -21.95 -47.10 -1.42
CA LYS A 3 -22.25 -45.65 -1.31
C LYS A 3 -21.30 -44.85 -0.39
N LYS A 4 -20.10 -45.36 -0.10
CA LYS A 4 -19.13 -44.72 0.80
C LYS A 4 -18.04 -43.92 0.09
N VAL A 5 -18.02 -43.94 -1.25
CA VAL A 5 -16.93 -43.34 -2.05
C VAL A 5 -17.19 -41.86 -2.38
N SER A 6 -18.42 -41.38 -2.31
CA SER A 6 -18.78 -40.04 -2.80
C SER A 6 -18.42 -38.88 -1.86
N ILE A 7 -18.27 -39.13 -0.56
CA ILE A 7 -18.01 -38.06 0.44
C ILE A 7 -16.51 -37.73 0.55
N GLY A 8 -15.64 -38.73 0.36
CA GLY A 8 -14.19 -38.53 0.40
C GLY A 8 -13.66 -37.68 -0.76
N LEU A 9 -14.25 -37.81 -1.94
CA LEU A 9 -13.84 -37.07 -3.13
C LEU A 9 -14.18 -35.57 -3.03
N ILE A 10 -15.32 -35.23 -2.40
CA ILE A 10 -15.76 -33.84 -2.21
C ILE A 10 -14.89 -33.13 -1.17
N LEU A 11 -14.50 -33.83 -0.10
CA LEU A 11 -13.63 -33.27 0.94
C LEU A 11 -12.19 -33.06 0.42
N ALA A 12 -11.68 -33.96 -0.42
CA ALA A 12 -10.39 -33.81 -1.07
C ALA A 12 -10.37 -32.67 -2.11
N LEU A 13 -11.48 -32.45 -2.84
CA LEU A 13 -11.59 -31.35 -3.80
C LEU A 13 -11.72 -29.98 -3.12
N LEU A 14 -12.39 -29.91 -1.95
CA LEU A 14 -12.48 -28.67 -1.16
C LEU A 14 -11.14 -28.24 -0.54
N LEU A 15 -10.29 -29.22 -0.14
CA LEU A 15 -8.97 -28.91 0.41
C LEU A 15 -8.00 -28.37 -0.66
N THR A 16 -8.15 -28.79 -1.92
CA THR A 16 -7.31 -28.28 -3.03
C THR A 16 -7.67 -26.87 -3.50
N LEU A 17 -8.88 -26.38 -3.21
CA LEU A 17 -9.27 -25.00 -3.58
C LEU A 17 -8.73 -23.93 -2.61
N MET A 18 -8.35 -24.31 -1.39
CA MET A 18 -7.79 -23.39 -0.38
C MET A 18 -6.27 -23.20 -0.51
N ALA A 19 -5.62 -23.89 -1.45
CA ALA A 19 -4.18 -23.75 -1.72
C ALA A 19 -3.84 -22.64 -2.72
N THR A 20 -4.79 -21.75 -3.02
CA THR A 20 -4.51 -20.55 -3.82
C THR A 20 -3.84 -19.49 -2.94
N ALA A 21 -2.51 -19.66 -2.86
CA ALA A 21 -1.56 -18.57 -2.80
C ALA A 21 -1.78 -17.53 -1.69
N VAL A 22 -1.28 -17.85 -0.49
CA VAL A 22 -0.44 -16.83 0.19
C VAL A 22 0.78 -16.67 -0.71
N GLN A 23 0.68 -15.82 -1.74
CA GLN A 23 1.88 -15.23 -2.29
C GLN A 23 2.41 -14.39 -1.13
N ALA A 24 3.33 -14.96 -0.35
CA ALA A 24 4.29 -14.16 0.36
C ALA A 24 4.86 -13.27 -0.73
N GLN A 25 4.43 -12.01 -0.78
CA GLN A 25 4.89 -11.09 -1.78
C GLN A 25 6.40 -11.02 -1.54
N SER A 26 7.17 -11.73 -2.37
CA SER A 26 8.62 -11.63 -2.43
C SER A 26 8.94 -10.29 -3.08
N GLY A 27 8.39 -9.23 -2.49
CA GLY A 27 8.54 -7.88 -2.94
C GLY A 27 9.63 -7.30 -2.07
N GLY A 28 10.64 -6.74 -2.71
CA GLY A 28 11.66 -6.04 -1.95
C GLY A 28 11.08 -4.89 -1.14
N SER A 29 11.88 -4.37 -0.23
CA SER A 29 11.51 -3.24 0.60
C SER A 29 12.50 -2.12 0.44
N ILE A 30 12.01 -0.89 0.40
CA ILE A 30 12.83 0.33 0.41
C ILE A 30 12.55 1.04 1.72
N ARG A 31 13.57 1.40 2.47
CA ARG A 31 13.43 2.12 3.74
C ARG A 31 14.46 3.24 3.87
N GLY A 32 14.05 4.28 4.58
CA GLY A 32 14.90 5.42 4.88
C GLY A 32 14.28 6.32 5.92
N ASN A 33 14.95 7.43 6.18
CA ASN A 33 14.53 8.44 7.15
C ASN A 33 14.54 9.82 6.51
N VAL A 34 13.72 10.70 7.07
CA VAL A 34 13.75 12.13 6.76
C VAL A 34 14.18 12.88 8.01
N ARG A 35 15.28 13.61 7.89
CA ARG A 35 15.88 14.36 9.01
C ARG A 35 16.05 15.83 8.65
N GLU A 36 16.01 16.67 9.67
CA GLU A 36 16.34 18.07 9.54
C GLU A 36 17.84 18.22 9.25
N ASP A 37 18.18 19.10 8.32
CA ASP A 37 19.56 19.51 8.06
C ASP A 37 19.76 20.89 8.67
N THR A 38 20.30 20.92 9.89
CA THR A 38 20.42 22.16 10.68
C THR A 38 21.58 23.04 10.23
N ASN A 39 22.64 22.47 9.62
CA ASN A 39 23.82 23.22 9.17
C ASN A 39 23.79 23.50 7.66
N GLY A 40 22.86 22.89 6.92
CA GLY A 40 22.65 23.09 5.49
C GLY A 40 23.68 22.41 4.60
N ASP A 41 24.43 21.42 5.11
CA ASP A 41 25.51 20.75 4.38
C ASP A 41 25.04 19.57 3.50
N GLY A 42 23.74 19.27 3.54
CA GLY A 42 23.09 18.20 2.78
C GLY A 42 23.25 16.81 3.39
N LYS A 43 23.75 16.68 4.63
CA LYS A 43 23.95 15.40 5.32
C LYS A 43 22.93 15.20 6.45
N CYS A 44 22.57 13.94 6.66
CA CYS A 44 21.52 13.53 7.59
C CYS A 44 22.07 13.10 8.97
N THR A 45 23.08 13.78 9.50
CA THR A 45 23.78 13.30 10.71
C THR A 45 23.06 13.68 12.01
N ASP A 46 22.58 14.92 12.15
CA ASP A 46 22.33 15.46 13.51
C ASP A 46 20.97 16.14 13.74
N GLY A 47 20.10 16.31 12.74
CA GLY A 47 18.84 17.02 12.94
C GLY A 47 17.67 16.16 13.45
N ALA A 48 16.59 16.82 13.82
CA ALA A 48 15.36 16.17 14.27
C ALA A 48 14.68 15.38 13.15
N ALA A 49 13.88 14.37 13.51
CA ALA A 49 13.02 13.68 12.56
C ALA A 49 11.97 14.64 11.96
N ILE A 50 11.75 14.57 10.65
CA ILE A 50 10.69 15.33 10.00
C ILE A 50 9.48 14.42 9.77
N VAL A 51 8.36 14.79 10.37
CA VAL A 51 7.08 14.07 10.29
C VAL A 51 6.27 14.56 9.10
N GLY A 52 5.58 13.66 8.41
CA GLY A 52 4.65 14.02 7.34
C GLY A 52 5.32 14.46 6.03
N MET A 53 6.62 14.25 5.87
CA MET A 53 7.30 14.48 4.59
C MET A 53 6.74 13.49 3.56
N THR A 54 6.28 13.99 2.42
CA THR A 54 5.79 13.13 1.33
C THR A 54 6.98 12.51 0.61
N ILE A 55 6.97 11.19 0.47
CA ILE A 55 7.96 10.40 -0.26
C ILE A 55 7.28 9.77 -1.47
N GLU A 56 7.83 10.02 -2.65
CA GLU A 56 7.41 9.42 -3.91
C GLU A 56 8.34 8.26 -4.26
N PHE A 57 7.75 7.10 -4.56
CA PHE A 57 8.41 5.92 -5.09
C PHE A 57 7.91 5.70 -6.50
N LYS A 58 8.80 5.79 -7.48
CA LYS A 58 8.47 5.60 -8.90
C LYS A 58 9.22 4.40 -9.43
N SER A 59 8.50 3.37 -9.84
CA SER A 59 9.08 2.24 -10.57
C SER A 59 9.45 2.70 -11.98
N THR A 60 10.64 2.31 -12.43
CA THR A 60 11.12 2.56 -13.80
C THR A 60 10.97 1.34 -14.71
N HIS A 61 10.22 0.32 -14.28
CA HIS A 61 9.82 -0.81 -15.12
C HIS A 61 8.74 -0.44 -16.15
N ALA A 62 8.44 -1.39 -17.04
CA ALA A 62 7.43 -1.25 -18.10
C ALA A 62 6.04 -0.85 -17.55
N GLU A 63 5.67 -1.36 -16.37
CA GLU A 63 4.51 -0.92 -15.62
C GLU A 63 4.97 0.18 -14.64
N MET A 64 5.00 1.42 -15.10
CA MET A 64 5.40 2.56 -14.26
C MET A 64 4.40 2.75 -13.11
N VAL A 65 4.72 2.21 -11.95
CA VAL A 65 3.95 2.39 -10.71
C VAL A 65 4.50 3.57 -9.93
N THR A 66 3.64 4.48 -9.48
CA THR A 66 4.00 5.56 -8.55
C THR A 66 3.24 5.39 -7.24
N VAL A 67 3.94 5.41 -6.11
CA VAL A 67 3.38 5.29 -4.77
C VAL A 67 3.81 6.50 -3.94
N TYR A 68 2.90 7.05 -3.15
CA TYR A 68 3.18 8.15 -2.23
C TYR A 68 2.96 7.70 -0.80
N LEU A 69 3.95 7.93 0.07
CA LEU A 69 3.86 7.69 1.51
C LEU A 69 4.27 8.94 2.27
N GLN A 70 3.89 9.04 3.54
CA GLN A 70 4.42 10.03 4.46
C GLN A 70 5.40 9.42 5.46
N SER A 71 6.42 10.20 5.82
CA SER A 71 7.30 9.87 6.95
C SER A 71 6.53 9.86 8.27
N GLY A 72 6.88 8.91 9.14
CA GLY A 72 6.26 8.74 10.45
C GLY A 72 6.72 9.78 11.47
N SER A 73 6.25 9.62 12.71
CA SER A 73 6.60 10.50 13.84
C SER A 73 8.09 10.49 14.20
N ASP A 74 8.79 9.42 13.86
CA ASP A 74 10.24 9.24 14.01
C ASP A 74 11.02 9.59 12.73
N GLY A 75 10.33 10.12 11.71
CA GLY A 75 10.91 10.47 10.42
C GLY A 75 11.15 9.27 9.50
N SER A 76 10.87 8.05 9.95
CA SER A 76 11.06 6.84 9.15
C SER A 76 10.01 6.72 8.06
N TYR A 77 10.40 6.08 6.96
CA TYR A 77 9.48 5.69 5.91
C TYR A 77 9.93 4.38 5.27
N GLY A 78 9.01 3.70 4.60
CA GLY A 78 9.33 2.50 3.84
C GLY A 78 8.19 1.99 2.98
N LEU A 79 8.55 1.62 1.76
CA LEU A 79 7.69 0.88 0.85
C LEU A 79 7.96 -0.61 1.05
N VAL A 80 7.00 -1.31 1.62
CA VAL A 80 7.02 -2.78 1.70
C VAL A 80 6.47 -3.37 0.41
N ALA A 81 6.90 -4.59 0.08
CA ALA A 81 6.40 -5.32 -1.06
C ALA A 81 6.53 -4.54 -2.40
N ALA A 82 7.57 -3.70 -2.52
CA ALA A 82 7.84 -2.87 -3.70
C ALA A 82 7.92 -3.74 -4.98
N GLY A 83 8.42 -4.96 -4.86
CA GLY A 83 8.74 -5.80 -6.02
C GLY A 83 10.20 -5.64 -6.41
N LEU A 84 10.66 -6.53 -7.30
CA LEU A 84 12.01 -6.45 -7.85
C LEU A 84 12.08 -5.40 -8.95
N GLY A 85 13.25 -4.83 -9.16
CA GLY A 85 13.54 -3.88 -10.24
C GLY A 85 14.08 -2.55 -9.75
N SER A 86 14.09 -1.60 -10.69
CA SER A 86 14.61 -0.25 -10.50
C SER A 86 13.53 0.72 -10.03
N TRP A 87 13.89 1.54 -9.06
CA TRP A 87 13.06 2.52 -8.40
C TRP A 87 13.76 3.87 -8.34
N GLU A 88 12.99 4.94 -8.44
CA GLU A 88 13.40 6.30 -8.12
C GLU A 88 12.63 6.73 -6.87
N VAL A 89 13.38 7.08 -5.82
CA VAL A 89 12.80 7.56 -4.56
C VAL A 89 13.07 9.05 -4.47
N SER A 90 12.06 9.87 -4.15
CA SER A 90 12.25 11.31 -3.96
C SER A 90 11.41 11.86 -2.82
N ALA A 91 11.97 12.80 -2.06
CA ALA A 91 11.22 13.57 -1.08
C ALA A 91 10.57 14.78 -1.74
N LYS A 92 9.27 14.97 -1.49
CA LYS A 92 8.47 16.11 -1.94
C LYS A 92 8.19 17.00 -0.72
N PRO A 93 9.01 18.04 -0.49
CA PRO A 93 8.79 18.93 0.65
C PRO A 93 7.54 19.78 0.44
N ASN A 94 6.91 20.16 1.55
CA ASN A 94 5.89 21.21 1.56
C ASN A 94 6.56 22.60 1.51
N SER A 95 5.77 23.67 1.67
CA SER A 95 6.28 25.06 1.70
C SER A 95 7.28 25.34 2.82
N ASP A 96 7.26 24.54 3.89
CA ASP A 96 7.97 24.78 5.15
C ASP A 96 9.37 24.15 5.15
N TYR A 97 9.69 23.35 4.13
CA TYR A 97 10.96 22.65 4.01
C TYR A 97 11.56 22.79 2.62
N ARG A 98 12.89 22.71 2.56
CA ARG A 98 13.68 22.57 1.33
C ARG A 98 14.61 21.39 1.46
N ILE A 99 14.58 20.46 0.50
CA ILE A 99 15.55 19.36 0.45
C ILE A 99 16.95 19.90 0.20
N THR A 100 17.89 19.53 1.06
CA THR A 100 19.32 19.86 0.97
C THR A 100 20.15 18.67 0.50
N SER A 101 19.67 17.44 0.69
CA SER A 101 20.26 16.21 0.17
C SER A 101 20.01 16.00 -1.33
N ALA A 102 20.35 14.82 -1.85
CA ALA A 102 19.95 14.39 -3.19
C ALA A 102 18.42 14.45 -3.36
N LYS A 103 17.95 15.03 -4.46
CA LYS A 103 16.51 15.18 -4.76
C LYS A 103 15.83 13.87 -5.11
N THR A 104 16.55 13.01 -5.82
CA THR A 104 16.10 11.68 -6.26
C THR A 104 17.23 10.70 -6.05
N VAL A 105 16.91 9.55 -5.45
CA VAL A 105 17.85 8.46 -5.21
C VAL A 105 17.40 7.25 -6.02
N PRO A 106 18.23 6.75 -6.96
CA PRO A 106 17.96 5.50 -7.66
C PRO A 106 18.21 4.32 -6.72
N VAL A 107 17.30 3.36 -6.73
CA VAL A 107 17.36 2.14 -5.92
C VAL A 107 17.11 0.95 -6.83
N PHE A 108 17.90 -0.11 -6.67
CA PHE A 108 17.71 -1.37 -7.37
C PHE A 108 17.46 -2.48 -6.34
N ILE A 109 16.44 -3.28 -6.60
CA ILE A 109 16.06 -4.43 -5.78
C ILE A 109 16.11 -5.67 -6.66
N ASP A 110 16.84 -6.69 -6.22
CA ASP A 110 16.86 -8.00 -6.85
C ASP A 110 16.64 -9.11 -5.82
N GLU A 111 16.71 -10.37 -6.27
CA GLU A 111 16.50 -11.55 -5.44
C GLU A 111 17.56 -11.71 -4.33
N ASN A 112 18.78 -11.19 -4.55
CA ASN A 112 19.90 -11.26 -3.61
C ASN A 112 19.90 -10.07 -2.64
N GLN A 113 19.38 -8.92 -3.07
CA GLN A 113 19.27 -7.70 -2.29
C GLN A 113 17.82 -7.19 -2.32
N ASN A 114 16.97 -7.90 -1.58
CA ASN A 114 15.55 -7.58 -1.48
C ASN A 114 15.23 -6.46 -0.46
N LEU A 115 16.25 -5.86 0.16
CA LEU A 115 16.07 -4.80 1.15
C LEU A 115 17.06 -3.66 0.87
N ALA A 116 16.52 -2.51 0.48
CA ALA A 116 17.27 -1.26 0.36
C ALA A 116 17.07 -0.43 1.63
N LEU A 117 18.17 -0.14 2.33
CA LEU A 117 18.23 0.69 3.53
C LEU A 117 19.08 1.94 3.27
N GLY A 118 19.00 2.92 4.18
CA GLY A 118 19.86 4.11 4.14
C GLY A 118 19.49 5.09 3.02
N ILE A 119 18.25 5.03 2.53
CA ILE A 119 17.74 5.99 1.55
C ILE A 119 17.28 7.23 2.32
N ASP A 120 18.20 8.01 2.85
CA ASP A 120 17.84 9.13 3.73
C ASP A 120 17.69 10.45 2.95
N PHE A 121 16.74 11.29 3.37
CA PHE A 121 16.55 12.64 2.85
C PHE A 121 16.74 13.66 3.95
N CYS A 122 17.50 14.72 3.65
CA CYS A 122 17.77 15.79 4.59
C CYS A 122 17.13 17.08 4.07
N ALA A 123 16.45 17.80 4.96
CA ALA A 123 15.73 19.02 4.59
C ALA A 123 15.89 20.11 5.65
N GLN A 124 15.96 21.35 5.21
CA GLN A 124 16.04 22.52 6.09
C GLN A 124 14.69 23.24 6.11
N LYS A 125 14.29 23.74 7.29
CA LYS A 125 13.11 24.61 7.36
C LYS A 125 13.31 25.87 6.52
N THR A 126 12.36 26.18 5.67
CA THR A 126 12.27 27.48 5.01
C THR A 126 11.61 28.44 5.99
N SER A 127 12.25 29.58 6.27
CA SER A 127 11.68 30.60 7.15
C SER A 127 10.42 31.21 6.52
N GLY A 128 9.26 30.58 6.69
CA GLY A 128 8.00 31.05 6.10
C GLY A 128 6.79 30.16 6.43
N THR A 129 6.01 30.62 7.41
CA THR A 129 4.56 30.40 7.62
C THR A 129 3.99 28.99 7.49
N THR A 130 3.74 28.39 8.65
CA THR A 130 2.86 27.25 8.91
C THR A 130 1.54 27.35 8.12
N THR A 131 1.32 26.46 7.15
CA THR A 131 0.02 26.36 6.47
C THR A 131 -0.56 24.95 6.63
N THR A 132 -1.56 24.86 7.50
CA THR A 132 -2.34 23.65 7.79
C THR A 132 -3.18 23.25 6.57
N GLY A 133 -2.74 22.23 5.84
CA GLY A 133 -3.49 21.60 4.75
C GLY A 133 -3.28 20.10 4.79
N THR A 134 -4.13 19.38 5.53
CA THR A 134 -3.99 17.93 5.71
C THR A 134 -4.72 17.16 4.62
N THR A 135 -4.09 17.02 3.44
CA THR A 135 -4.35 15.85 2.60
C THR A 135 -3.60 14.68 3.23
N VAL A 136 -4.30 13.83 3.97
CA VAL A 136 -3.68 12.72 4.71
C VAL A 136 -3.36 11.59 3.73
N LEU A 137 -2.11 11.55 3.26
CA LEU A 137 -1.56 10.38 2.56
C LEU A 137 -1.27 9.25 3.57
N PRO A 138 -1.32 7.97 3.15
CA PRO A 138 -1.00 6.86 4.03
C PRO A 138 0.41 7.00 4.63
N GLN A 139 0.49 6.87 5.96
CA GLN A 139 1.75 6.87 6.68
C GLN A 139 2.44 5.51 6.52
N SER A 140 3.74 5.51 6.25
CA SER A 140 4.55 4.29 6.27
C SER A 140 4.54 3.63 7.66
N GLY A 141 4.27 2.33 7.71
CA GLY A 141 4.22 1.58 8.97
C GLY A 141 3.00 1.87 9.86
N GLY A 142 2.07 2.72 9.39
CA GLY A 142 0.75 2.81 9.99
C GLY A 142 0.02 1.48 9.84
N VAL A 143 -0.78 1.11 10.84
CA VAL A 143 -1.81 0.10 10.63
C VAL A 143 -2.63 0.55 9.42
N ILE A 144 -2.70 -0.29 8.38
CA ILE A 144 -3.76 -0.14 7.37
C ILE A 144 -5.04 -0.05 8.20
N PRO A 145 -5.86 1.02 8.11
CA PRO A 145 -7.12 1.04 8.81
C PRO A 145 -7.84 -0.21 8.36
N THR A 146 -7.97 -1.17 9.28
CA THR A 146 -8.84 -2.31 9.11
C THR A 146 -10.19 -1.67 8.96
N GLN A 147 -10.64 -1.51 7.70
CA GLN A 147 -12.01 -1.17 7.42
C GLN A 147 -12.81 -2.16 8.25
N SER A 148 -13.50 -1.61 9.24
CA SER A 148 -14.41 -2.39 10.05
C SER A 148 -15.28 -3.16 9.05
N PRO A 149 -15.56 -4.45 9.26
CA PRO A 149 -16.35 -5.25 8.30
C PRO A 149 -17.76 -4.69 8.02
N ALA A 150 -18.13 -3.59 8.66
CA ALA A 150 -19.33 -2.81 8.39
C ALA A 150 -19.32 -2.04 7.03
N GLN A 151 -18.18 -1.84 6.35
CA GLN A 151 -18.15 -1.06 5.09
C GLN A 151 -17.90 -1.88 3.82
N ALA A 152 -17.54 -3.17 3.92
CA ALA A 152 -17.39 -4.06 2.77
C ALA A 152 -18.72 -4.65 2.26
N LEU A 153 -19.86 -4.31 2.87
CA LEU A 153 -21.17 -4.88 2.54
C LEU A 153 -22.04 -4.01 1.62
N THR A 154 -21.63 -2.80 1.25
CA THR A 154 -22.48 -1.92 0.43
C THR A 154 -22.34 -2.12 -1.08
N LEU A 155 -21.33 -2.85 -1.58
CA LEU A 155 -21.22 -3.16 -3.02
C LEU A 155 -21.71 -4.57 -3.42
N ALA A 156 -21.81 -5.52 -2.47
CA ALA A 156 -22.37 -6.85 -2.76
C ALA A 156 -23.92 -6.90 -2.68
N ALA A 157 -24.55 -5.93 -1.99
CA ALA A 157 -26.00 -5.89 -1.83
C ALA A 157 -26.76 -5.49 -3.11
N LEU A 158 -26.12 -4.80 -4.07
CA LEU A 158 -26.77 -4.39 -5.33
C LEU A 158 -26.86 -5.52 -6.36
N LEU A 159 -25.93 -6.48 -6.36
CA LEU A 159 -25.98 -7.64 -7.28
C LEU A 159 -26.81 -8.79 -6.71
N GLY A 160 -26.85 -8.98 -5.39
CA GLY A 160 -27.70 -9.98 -4.74
C GLY A 160 -29.20 -9.65 -4.78
N GLY A 161 -29.56 -8.36 -4.68
CA GLY A 161 -30.96 -7.91 -4.69
C GLY A 161 -31.69 -8.12 -6.03
N MET A 162 -30.98 -8.00 -7.17
CA MET A 162 -31.60 -8.20 -8.49
C MET A 162 -31.96 -9.67 -8.80
N LEU A 163 -31.24 -10.63 -8.23
CA LEU A 163 -31.50 -12.06 -8.45
C LEU A 163 -32.73 -12.58 -7.68
N PHE A 164 -33.05 -12.01 -6.52
CA PHE A 164 -34.26 -12.40 -5.77
C PHE A 164 -35.56 -11.80 -6.33
N VAL A 165 -35.52 -10.59 -6.89
CA VAL A 165 -36.73 -9.96 -7.49
C VAL A 165 -37.12 -10.62 -8.80
N THR A 166 -36.15 -11.03 -9.62
CA THR A 166 -36.41 -11.73 -10.89
C THR A 166 -36.88 -13.18 -10.69
N GLY A 167 -36.33 -13.89 -9.70
CA GLY A 167 -36.76 -15.26 -9.35
C GLY A 167 -38.18 -15.35 -8.79
N ALA A 168 -38.57 -14.43 -7.89
CA ALA A 168 -39.91 -14.44 -7.29
C ALA A 168 -41.02 -14.03 -8.28
N GLY A 169 -40.72 -13.13 -9.24
CA GLY A 169 -41.68 -12.67 -10.24
C GLY A 169 -42.09 -13.75 -11.27
N LEU A 170 -41.16 -14.64 -11.62
CA LEU A 170 -41.43 -15.75 -12.54
C LEU A 170 -42.31 -16.85 -11.90
N GLU A 171 -42.12 -17.13 -10.61
CA GLU A 171 -42.88 -18.14 -9.89
C GLU A 171 -44.34 -17.70 -9.60
N TYR A 172 -44.58 -16.40 -9.39
CA TYR A 172 -45.93 -15.86 -9.17
C TYR A 172 -46.78 -15.89 -10.45
N ARG A 173 -46.18 -15.62 -11.62
CA ARG A 173 -46.88 -15.62 -12.91
C ARG A 173 -47.29 -17.04 -13.36
N ARG A 174 -46.57 -18.07 -12.93
CA ARG A 174 -46.91 -19.47 -13.18
C ARG A 174 -48.13 -19.95 -12.38
N ARG A 175 -48.37 -19.38 -11.19
CA ARG A 175 -49.52 -19.74 -10.35
C ARG A 175 -50.83 -19.05 -10.73
N GLN A 176 -50.78 -17.96 -11.51
CA GLN A 176 -52.00 -17.27 -11.97
C GLN A 176 -52.56 -17.82 -13.29
N ASN A 177 -51.82 -18.71 -13.98
CA ASN A 177 -52.23 -19.36 -15.22
C ASN A 177 -52.48 -20.88 -15.07
N LEU A 178 -52.88 -21.32 -13.87
CA LEU A 178 -53.47 -22.63 -13.60
C LEU A 178 -54.75 -22.46 -12.80
#